data_AF-A0A3D8JPA7-F1
#
_entry.id   AF-A0A3D8JPA7-F1
#
_cell.length_a   1.000
_cell.length_b   1.000
_cell.length_c   1.000
_cell.angle_alpha   90.00
_cell.angle_beta   90.00
_cell.angle_gamma   90.00
#
_symmetry.space_group_name_H-M   'P 1'
#
loop_
_entity.id
_entity.type
_entity.pdbx_description
1 polymer ?
#
loop_
_entity_poly.entity_id
_entity_poly.type
_entity_poly.pdbx_seq_one_letter_code
_entity_poly.pdbx_strand_id
1 'polypeptide(L)'
;MKNTHAQRRGAALTAIAIAAVVLAGCKGEVLDYRNAQMVNGKVYDGSANEPFSGKLTNVPDRSLLIQQAGFQMVGKLASIALADGVPATERNVQSFLGRAGAETLLSGALCDVQIEGGLPNGPAVCKAPQSDVVRIATSFKHGALDGSLKLSGGQSDGPLLEATFSNGQPDGTEKVYSWTDHKLIHTFPWSKGVAAGTEEAFDANTGALVKRATFVDGKYEGEVVHYAPDGKQVTLRATYVNGKLNGPYKEWDPSGPLIADKTYSNGVEVGADGSDVGSCVNEWEDAYRAVPSHPAFPAPELTQKWEASCRAGKHPSAPDAEMPSPAVSIEKPTSDGCVKAWTAAYRHENGDDAVVTTDQLGEWKSWCKVGKEPN
;
A
#
# COMPACT_ATOMS: atom_id res chain seq x y z
N MET A 1 12.67 105.74 51.01
CA MET A 1 12.54 104.50 51.81
C MET A 1 12.75 103.31 50.88
N LYS A 2 13.68 102.42 51.23
CA LYS A 2 13.75 100.95 50.97
C LYS A 2 12.87 100.42 49.80
N ASN A 3 13.31 99.59 48.84
CA ASN A 3 14.21 98.46 48.99
C ASN A 3 14.43 97.72 47.64
N THR A 4 15.64 97.18 47.46
CA THR A 4 16.04 95.88 46.86
C THR A 4 15.78 95.48 45.39
N HIS A 5 16.92 95.22 44.73
CA HIS A 5 17.23 94.23 43.67
C HIS A 5 16.48 92.89 43.75
N ALA A 6 16.27 92.25 42.59
CA ALA A 6 16.89 90.94 42.26
C ALA A 6 16.59 90.49 40.81
N GLN A 7 17.66 90.25 40.03
CA GLN A 7 17.67 89.44 38.82
C GLN A 7 17.33 87.98 39.12
N ARG A 8 16.62 87.29 38.21
CA ARG A 8 16.87 85.85 37.96
C ARG A 8 16.49 85.46 36.53
N ARG A 9 17.50 84.92 35.83
CA ARG A 9 17.42 84.20 34.56
C ARG A 9 16.65 82.88 34.78
N GLY A 10 15.76 82.52 33.88
CA GLY A 10 15.09 81.21 33.82
C GLY A 10 15.14 80.68 32.39
N ALA A 11 15.70 79.49 32.23
CA ALA A 11 16.17 78.87 31.00
C ALA A 11 15.03 78.40 30.07
N ALA A 12 15.31 78.45 28.76
CA ALA A 12 14.52 77.80 27.73
C ALA A 12 14.66 76.26 27.85
N LEU A 13 13.53 75.57 27.99
CA LEU A 13 13.44 74.11 27.89
C LEU A 13 12.92 73.76 26.49
N THR A 14 13.84 73.41 25.61
CA THR A 14 13.55 72.81 24.30
C THR A 14 13.11 71.37 24.54
N ALA A 15 11.82 71.08 24.37
CA ALA A 15 11.31 69.72 24.40
C ALA A 15 11.62 69.04 23.06
N ILE A 16 12.66 68.19 23.03
CA ILE A 16 12.93 67.28 21.92
C ILE A 16 12.05 66.04 22.15
N ALA A 17 10.93 65.96 21.44
CA ALA A 17 10.15 64.73 21.34
C ALA A 17 10.90 63.75 20.43
N ILE A 18 11.54 62.75 21.03
CA ILE A 18 12.07 61.60 20.29
C ILE A 18 10.87 60.76 19.88
N ALA A 19 10.43 60.89 18.63
CA ALA A 19 9.51 59.95 18.00
C ALA A 19 10.27 58.62 17.83
N ALA A 20 10.09 57.70 18.77
CA ALA A 20 10.51 56.32 18.61
C ALA A 20 9.66 55.69 17.50
N VAL A 21 10.19 55.69 16.28
CA VAL A 21 9.66 54.88 15.18
C VAL A 21 9.92 53.42 15.57
N VAL A 22 8.88 52.74 16.07
CA VAL A 22 8.86 51.28 16.12
C VAL A 22 8.82 50.82 14.68
N LEU A 23 9.99 50.52 14.11
CA LEU A 23 10.12 49.68 12.94
C LEU A 23 9.64 48.28 13.35
N ALA A 24 8.32 48.08 13.36
CA ALA A 24 7.73 46.75 13.27
C ALA A 24 8.06 46.22 11.87
N GLY A 25 9.30 45.78 11.69
CA GLY A 25 9.69 45.02 10.53
C GLY A 25 8.91 43.71 10.58
N CYS A 26 7.86 43.58 9.77
CA CYS A 26 7.17 42.32 9.49
C CYS A 26 8.09 41.37 8.68
N LYS A 27 9.29 41.09 9.20
CA LYS A 27 9.97 39.83 8.89
C LYS A 27 9.39 38.85 9.88
N GLY A 28 8.55 37.93 9.40
CA GLY A 28 8.05 36.84 10.23
C GLY A 28 9.21 36.19 10.97
N GLU A 29 9.03 35.94 12.27
CA GLU A 29 10.08 35.34 13.09
C GLU A 29 10.50 34.00 12.49
N VAL A 30 11.79 33.71 12.52
CA VAL A 30 12.35 32.46 11.99
C VAL A 30 12.97 31.70 13.15
N LEU A 31 12.55 30.46 13.36
CA LEU A 31 13.05 29.57 14.40
C LEU A 31 13.63 28.32 13.75
N ASP A 32 14.85 27.93 14.12
CA ASP A 32 15.42 26.64 13.72
C ASP A 32 14.84 25.55 14.63
N TYR A 33 14.43 24.42 14.05
CA TYR A 33 13.84 23.30 14.76
C TYR A 33 14.69 22.80 15.95
N ARG A 34 16.03 22.90 15.88
CA ARG A 34 16.93 22.49 16.96
C ARG A 34 16.82 23.37 18.21
N ASN A 35 16.32 24.60 18.05
CA ASN A 35 16.12 25.55 19.14
C ASN A 35 14.66 25.60 19.60
N ALA A 36 13.76 24.89 18.92
CA ALA A 36 12.35 24.85 19.26
C ALA A 36 12.10 23.94 20.46
N GLN A 37 11.19 24.37 21.33
CA GLN A 37 10.65 23.54 22.41
C GLN A 37 9.23 23.10 22.06
N MET A 38 8.96 21.81 22.20
CA MET A 38 7.64 21.23 22.01
C MET A 38 6.95 21.07 23.36
N VAL A 39 5.94 21.88 23.63
CA VAL A 39 5.18 21.84 24.89
C VAL A 39 3.72 21.65 24.57
N ASN A 40 3.14 20.53 25.02
CA ASN A 40 1.73 20.16 24.77
C ASN A 40 1.33 20.22 23.28
N GLY A 41 2.21 19.78 22.39
CA GLY A 41 1.96 19.76 20.94
C GLY A 41 2.10 21.11 20.24
N LYS A 42 2.51 22.17 20.96
CA LYS A 42 2.79 23.49 20.40
C LYS A 42 4.29 23.78 20.36
N VAL A 43 4.69 24.50 19.33
CA VAL A 43 6.03 25.03 19.14
C VAL A 43 6.21 26.30 19.95
N TYR A 44 7.29 26.37 20.72
CA TYR A 44 7.75 27.57 21.42
C TYR A 44 9.19 27.86 21.00
N ASP A 45 9.52 29.15 20.89
CA ASP A 45 10.92 29.57 21.02
C ASP A 45 11.31 29.42 22.50
N GLY A 46 12.43 28.79 22.83
CA GLY A 46 12.70 28.25 24.16
C GLY A 46 12.75 29.24 25.33
N SER A 47 12.68 30.56 25.06
CA SER A 47 12.56 31.61 26.07
C SER A 47 11.19 32.30 26.10
N ALA A 48 10.29 31.93 25.20
CA ALA A 48 8.98 32.54 25.03
C ALA A 48 7.92 31.86 25.92
N ASN A 49 7.06 32.69 26.51
CA ASN A 49 5.88 32.21 27.24
C ASN A 49 4.66 31.99 26.32
N GLU A 50 4.72 32.53 25.10
CA GLU A 50 3.66 32.41 24.10
C GLU A 50 4.05 31.44 22.99
N PRO A 51 3.08 30.69 22.43
CA PRO A 51 3.33 29.81 21.30
C PRO A 51 3.93 30.57 20.10
N PHE A 52 4.94 29.98 19.47
CA PHE A 52 5.64 30.56 18.34
C PHE A 52 4.71 30.78 17.14
N SER A 53 4.89 31.88 16.43
CA SER A 53 4.21 32.16 15.16
C SER A 53 5.21 32.75 14.17
N GLY A 54 5.41 32.08 13.04
CA GLY A 54 6.50 32.39 12.13
C GLY A 54 6.92 31.19 11.30
N LYS A 55 8.12 31.24 10.74
CA LYS A 55 8.68 30.17 9.92
C LYS A 55 9.58 29.28 10.77
N LEU A 56 9.21 28.00 10.90
CA LEU A 56 10.04 26.98 11.55
C LEU A 56 10.86 26.25 10.48
N THR A 57 12.17 26.25 10.57
CA THR A 57 13.08 25.68 9.56
C THR A 57 13.72 24.39 10.05
N ASN A 58 14.22 23.58 9.10
CA ASN A 58 14.96 22.35 9.39
C ASN A 58 14.15 21.29 10.17
N VAL A 59 12.82 21.28 10.02
CA VAL A 59 11.95 20.27 10.65
C VAL A 59 12.11 18.94 9.90
N PRO A 60 12.48 17.82 10.54
CA PRO A 60 12.52 16.53 9.86
C PRO A 60 11.14 16.15 9.32
N ASP A 61 11.06 15.74 8.05
CA ASP A 61 9.83 15.28 7.39
C ASP A 61 9.06 14.23 8.21
N ARG A 62 9.80 13.30 8.81
CA ARG A 62 9.29 12.26 9.70
C ARG A 62 8.54 12.83 10.89
N SER A 63 9.11 13.83 11.56
CA SER A 63 8.51 14.48 12.73
C SER A 63 7.24 15.24 12.36
N LEU A 64 7.14 15.71 11.11
CA LEU A 64 5.99 16.47 10.62
C LEU A 64 4.83 15.58 10.15
N LEU A 65 5.12 14.51 9.41
CA LEU A 65 4.10 13.76 8.66
C LEU A 65 3.67 12.46 9.31
N ILE A 66 4.54 11.77 10.05
CA ILE A 66 4.20 10.42 10.56
C ILE A 66 3.09 10.45 11.59
N GLN A 67 2.94 11.54 12.33
CA GLN A 67 1.86 11.70 13.30
C GLN A 67 0.51 12.02 12.64
N GLN A 68 0.48 12.32 11.34
CA GLN A 68 -0.74 12.61 10.61
C GLN A 68 -1.41 11.30 10.20
N ALA A 69 -2.54 10.97 10.82
CA ALA A 69 -3.29 9.74 10.50
C ALA A 69 -3.65 9.64 9.01
N GLY A 70 -4.04 10.76 8.38
CA GLY A 70 -4.30 10.78 6.95
C GLY A 70 -3.08 10.44 6.09
N PHE A 71 -1.88 10.93 6.46
CA PHE A 71 -0.65 10.58 5.76
C PHE A 71 -0.34 9.08 5.87
N GLN A 72 -0.56 8.48 7.05
CA GLN A 72 -0.41 7.05 7.25
C GLN A 72 -1.35 6.23 6.36
N MET A 73 -2.58 6.69 6.17
CA MET A 73 -3.57 6.02 5.31
C MET A 73 -3.14 6.01 3.84
N VAL A 74 -2.86 7.18 3.26
CA VAL A 74 -2.43 7.26 1.85
C VAL A 74 -1.08 6.58 1.66
N GLY A 75 -0.13 6.80 2.57
CA GLY A 75 1.20 6.20 2.46
C GLY A 75 1.18 4.67 2.56
N LYS A 76 0.23 4.08 3.31
CA LYS A 76 0.03 2.61 3.31
C LYS A 76 -0.45 2.12 1.95
N LEU A 77 -1.46 2.74 1.34
CA LEU A 77 -1.96 2.33 0.02
C LEU A 77 -0.89 2.53 -1.06
N ALA A 78 -0.22 3.68 -1.06
CA ALA A 78 0.90 3.94 -1.96
C ALA A 78 2.03 2.91 -1.80
N SER A 79 2.39 2.53 -0.58
CA SER A 79 3.42 1.51 -0.34
C SER A 79 3.05 0.13 -0.88
N ILE A 80 1.77 -0.24 -0.84
CA ILE A 80 1.27 -1.50 -1.43
C ILE A 80 1.30 -1.41 -2.95
N ALA A 81 0.83 -0.30 -3.53
CA ALA A 81 0.87 -0.09 -4.98
C ALA A 81 2.30 -0.08 -5.54
N LEU A 82 3.28 0.39 -4.76
CA LEU A 82 4.70 0.40 -5.12
C LEU A 82 5.40 -0.94 -4.87
N ALA A 83 4.81 -1.86 -4.10
CA ALA A 83 5.49 -3.07 -3.63
C ALA A 83 6.04 -3.93 -4.79
N ASP A 84 5.34 -3.99 -5.91
CA ASP A 84 5.78 -4.76 -7.09
C ASP A 84 6.86 -4.03 -7.92
N GLY A 85 6.88 -2.69 -7.87
CA GLY A 85 7.79 -1.83 -8.66
C GLY A 85 9.12 -1.47 -7.99
N VAL A 86 9.28 -1.71 -6.68
CA VAL A 86 10.55 -1.46 -5.96
C VAL A 86 11.52 -2.63 -6.19
N PRO A 87 12.77 -2.42 -6.65
CA PRO A 87 13.74 -3.50 -6.84
C PRO A 87 13.91 -4.37 -5.59
N ALA A 88 14.06 -5.69 -5.75
CA ALA A 88 14.19 -6.63 -4.63
C ALA A 88 15.33 -6.27 -3.66
N THR A 89 16.41 -5.67 -4.16
CA THR A 89 17.54 -5.17 -3.36
C THR A 89 17.14 -4.02 -2.43
N GLU A 90 16.19 -3.17 -2.82
CA GLU A 90 15.65 -2.10 -1.99
C GLU A 90 14.54 -2.61 -1.06
N ARG A 91 13.74 -3.60 -1.50
CA ARG A 91 12.74 -4.29 -0.65
C ARG A 91 13.38 -4.98 0.57
N ASN A 92 14.51 -5.66 0.35
CA ASN A 92 15.24 -6.35 1.42
C ASN A 92 15.82 -5.38 2.46
N VAL A 93 16.23 -4.17 2.05
CA VAL A 93 16.70 -3.13 2.96
C VAL A 93 15.55 -2.55 3.79
N GLN A 94 14.36 -2.35 3.20
CA GLN A 94 13.18 -1.87 3.93
C GLN A 94 12.70 -2.89 4.97
N SER A 95 12.67 -4.18 4.61
CA SER A 95 12.32 -5.27 5.52
C SER A 95 13.36 -5.45 6.64
N PHE A 96 14.65 -5.31 6.33
CA PHE A 96 15.73 -5.40 7.32
C PHE A 96 15.76 -4.22 8.30
N LEU A 97 15.36 -3.02 7.85
CA LEU A 97 15.30 -1.80 8.68
C LEU A 97 13.95 -1.60 9.38
N GLY A 98 12.98 -2.52 9.20
CA GLY A 98 11.65 -2.43 9.81
C GLY A 98 10.82 -1.25 9.32
N ARG A 99 11.16 -0.64 8.19
CA ARG A 99 10.41 0.46 7.59
C ARG A 99 9.26 -0.12 6.78
N ALA A 100 8.04 0.08 7.27
CA ALA A 100 6.82 -0.35 6.60
C ALA A 100 5.84 0.82 6.45
N GLY A 101 4.96 0.76 5.45
CA GLY A 101 3.92 1.76 5.25
C GLY A 101 4.47 3.12 4.83
N ALA A 102 3.84 4.21 5.29
CA ALA A 102 4.11 5.56 4.83
C ALA A 102 5.55 6.05 5.08
N GLU A 103 6.28 5.47 6.04
CA GLU A 103 7.66 5.88 6.34
C GLU A 103 8.63 5.61 5.19
N THR A 104 8.32 4.61 4.35
CA THR A 104 9.18 4.23 3.21
C THR A 104 9.23 5.32 2.13
N LEU A 105 8.23 6.21 2.11
CA LEU A 105 8.14 7.33 1.18
C LEU A 105 8.98 8.53 1.63
N LEU A 106 9.40 8.58 2.89
CA LEU A 106 10.15 9.71 3.45
C LEU A 106 11.65 9.55 3.21
N SER A 107 12.27 10.62 2.72
CA SER A 107 13.69 10.63 2.35
C SER A 107 14.60 11.24 3.42
N GLY A 108 14.07 11.58 4.60
CA GLY A 108 14.80 12.36 5.60
C GLY A 108 14.95 13.82 5.17
N ALA A 109 13.97 14.35 4.43
CA ALA A 109 13.95 15.73 3.99
C ALA A 109 13.81 16.69 5.19
N LEU A 110 14.32 17.90 5.03
CA LEU A 110 14.21 18.97 6.01
C LEU A 110 13.21 20.01 5.53
N CYS A 111 12.22 20.30 6.37
CA CYS A 111 11.06 21.11 6.05
C CYS A 111 11.16 22.51 6.63
N ASP A 112 10.77 23.47 5.80
CA ASP A 112 10.37 24.80 6.21
C ASP A 112 8.84 24.80 6.38
N VAL A 113 8.35 25.11 7.57
CA VAL A 113 6.93 25.01 7.96
C VAL A 113 6.43 26.35 8.47
N GLN A 114 5.28 26.81 7.98
CA GLN A 114 4.60 27.96 8.56
C GLN A 114 3.89 27.55 9.86
N ILE A 115 4.16 28.27 10.95
CA ILE A 115 3.56 28.06 12.26
C ILE A 115 2.70 29.29 12.63
N GLU A 116 1.53 29.04 13.21
CA GLU A 116 0.66 30.05 13.83
C GLU A 116 0.13 29.52 15.15
N GLY A 117 0.25 30.30 16.22
CA GLY A 117 -0.21 29.90 17.56
C GLY A 117 0.42 28.60 18.07
N GLY A 118 1.67 28.32 17.65
CA GLY A 118 2.43 27.13 17.97
C GLY A 118 2.09 25.90 17.13
N LEU A 119 1.18 25.98 16.16
CA LEU A 119 0.77 24.85 15.33
C LEU A 119 1.12 25.09 13.86
N PRO A 120 1.44 24.03 13.08
CA PRO A 120 1.52 24.13 11.62
C PRO A 120 0.25 24.76 11.03
N ASN A 121 0.37 25.88 10.35
CA ASN A 121 -0.75 26.59 9.73
C ASN A 121 -0.26 27.36 8.49
N GLY A 122 -0.53 26.81 7.30
CA GLY A 122 0.00 27.31 6.03
C GLY A 122 0.93 26.30 5.34
N PRO A 123 1.76 26.74 4.39
CA PRO A 123 2.58 25.86 3.58
C PRO A 123 3.72 25.22 4.37
N ALA A 124 4.09 24.02 3.95
CA ALA A 124 5.29 23.31 4.36
C ALA A 124 6.03 22.75 3.14
N VAL A 125 7.31 23.04 3.01
CA VAL A 125 8.15 22.60 1.89
C VAL A 125 9.38 21.91 2.44
N CYS A 126 9.56 20.64 2.09
CA CYS A 126 10.69 19.83 2.50
C CYS A 126 11.65 19.61 1.34
N LYS A 127 12.93 19.87 1.60
CA LYS A 127 14.01 19.71 0.63
C LYS A 127 14.94 18.56 1.03
N ALA A 128 15.58 17.95 0.05
CA ALA A 128 16.67 17.01 0.29
C ALA A 128 17.79 17.70 1.09
N PRO A 129 18.46 17.00 2.03
CA PRO A 129 19.57 17.59 2.77
C PRO A 129 20.63 18.17 1.84
N GLN A 130 21.09 19.40 2.13
CA GLN A 130 22.14 20.09 1.38
C GLN A 130 21.82 20.29 -0.12
N SER A 131 20.55 20.31 -0.50
CA SER A 131 20.09 20.49 -1.88
C SER A 131 18.83 21.34 -1.95
N ASP A 132 18.59 21.97 -3.10
CA ASP A 132 17.35 22.70 -3.37
C ASP A 132 16.23 21.81 -3.95
N VAL A 133 16.51 20.52 -4.16
CA VAL A 133 15.52 19.54 -4.63
C VAL A 133 14.40 19.41 -3.61
N VAL A 134 13.19 19.81 -4.01
CA VAL A 134 11.97 19.67 -3.20
C VAL A 134 11.52 18.21 -3.23
N ARG A 135 11.44 17.60 -2.05
CA ARG A 135 10.97 16.23 -1.83
C ARG A 135 9.50 16.19 -1.45
N ILE A 136 9.04 17.18 -0.70
CA ILE A 136 7.66 17.24 -0.23
C ILE A 136 7.17 18.67 -0.29
N ALA A 137 5.96 18.86 -0.81
CA ALA A 137 5.23 20.12 -0.72
C ALA A 137 3.83 19.82 -0.19
N THR A 138 3.43 20.51 0.88
CA THR A 138 2.13 20.32 1.51
C THR A 138 1.67 21.60 2.23
N SER A 139 0.49 21.56 2.85
CA SER A 139 0.00 22.61 3.72
C SER A 139 -0.76 22.03 4.92
N PHE A 140 -0.85 22.85 5.96
CA PHE A 140 -1.52 22.53 7.20
C PHE A 140 -2.56 23.59 7.53
N LYS A 141 -3.61 23.19 8.25
CA LYS A 141 -4.57 24.09 8.87
C LYS A 141 -4.76 23.66 10.32
N HIS A 142 -4.43 24.55 11.25
CA HIS A 142 -4.49 24.28 12.70
C HIS A 142 -3.82 22.94 13.12
N GLY A 143 -2.66 22.63 12.54
CA GLY A 143 -1.85 21.45 12.85
C GLY A 143 -2.22 20.17 12.08
N ALA A 144 -3.30 20.18 11.30
CA ALA A 144 -3.73 19.05 10.47
C ALA A 144 -3.39 19.29 9.00
N LEU A 145 -3.05 18.23 8.24
CA LEU A 145 -2.89 18.34 6.78
C LEU A 145 -4.15 18.90 6.12
N ASP A 146 -4.00 19.91 5.27
CA ASP A 146 -5.13 20.54 4.58
C ASP A 146 -4.65 21.10 3.24
N GLY A 147 -5.28 20.68 2.15
CA GLY A 147 -4.85 20.98 0.78
C GLY A 147 -4.06 19.83 0.13
N SER A 148 -3.24 20.16 -0.87
CA SER A 148 -2.50 19.17 -1.66
C SER A 148 -1.19 18.76 -0.97
N LEU A 149 -0.92 17.46 -0.96
CA LEU A 149 0.38 16.86 -0.65
C LEU A 149 1.00 16.36 -1.95
N LYS A 150 2.24 16.72 -2.21
CA LYS A 150 3.07 16.14 -3.26
C LYS A 150 4.35 15.60 -2.65
N LEU A 151 4.66 14.35 -2.96
CA LEU A 151 5.89 13.68 -2.58
C LEU A 151 6.63 13.24 -3.83
N SER A 152 7.91 13.61 -3.88
CA SER A 152 8.82 13.34 -4.97
C SER A 152 10.05 12.58 -4.48
N GLY A 153 10.53 11.64 -5.28
CA GLY A 153 11.55 10.67 -4.92
C GLY A 153 11.78 9.71 -6.08
N GLY A 154 12.29 8.53 -5.77
CA GLY A 154 12.51 7.47 -6.74
C GLY A 154 13.97 7.37 -7.19
N GLN A 155 14.19 6.51 -8.19
CA GLN A 155 15.51 6.31 -8.79
C GLN A 155 15.99 7.55 -9.55
N SER A 156 15.06 8.23 -10.23
CA SER A 156 15.22 9.59 -10.72
C SER A 156 14.32 10.51 -9.89
N ASP A 157 14.68 11.77 -9.73
CA ASP A 157 13.87 12.68 -8.93
C ASP A 157 12.56 13.02 -9.68
N GLY A 158 11.44 12.44 -9.25
CA GLY A 158 10.13 12.67 -9.87
C GLY A 158 8.96 12.38 -8.91
N PRO A 159 7.70 12.56 -9.34
CA PRO A 159 6.55 12.31 -8.47
C PRO A 159 6.47 10.84 -8.07
N LEU A 160 6.08 10.60 -6.80
CA LEU A 160 5.77 9.28 -6.26
C LEU A 160 4.34 9.22 -5.71
N LEU A 161 3.88 10.31 -5.11
CA LEU A 161 2.56 10.39 -4.50
C LEU A 161 2.01 11.82 -4.61
N GLU A 162 0.79 11.94 -5.11
CA GLU A 162 -0.04 13.14 -4.96
C GLU A 162 -1.30 12.78 -4.20
N ALA A 163 -1.65 13.55 -3.17
CA ALA A 163 -2.87 13.36 -2.40
C ALA A 163 -3.48 14.71 -2.01
N THR A 164 -4.74 14.70 -1.60
CA THR A 164 -5.46 15.89 -1.13
C THR A 164 -6.08 15.60 0.23
N PHE A 165 -6.07 16.60 1.10
CA PHE A 165 -6.50 16.49 2.48
C PHE A 165 -7.49 17.60 2.83
N SER A 166 -8.45 17.28 3.69
CA SER A 166 -9.29 18.25 4.38
C SER A 166 -9.31 17.91 5.87
N ASN A 167 -8.92 18.86 6.72
CA ASN A 167 -8.85 18.69 8.17
C ASN A 167 -8.14 17.39 8.61
N GLY A 168 -7.00 17.08 7.99
CA GLY A 168 -6.16 15.92 8.29
C GLY A 168 -6.61 14.60 7.67
N GLN A 169 -7.77 14.56 7.01
CA GLN A 169 -8.32 13.38 6.35
C GLN A 169 -8.10 13.44 4.83
N PRO A 170 -7.72 12.33 4.17
CA PRO A 170 -7.67 12.25 2.72
C PRO A 170 -9.04 12.58 2.10
N ASP A 171 -9.08 13.47 1.11
CA ASP A 171 -10.33 13.88 0.47
C ASP A 171 -10.07 14.31 -0.98
N GLY A 172 -10.56 13.53 -1.94
CA GLY A 172 -10.24 13.69 -3.36
C GLY A 172 -9.56 12.46 -3.95
N THR A 173 -8.70 12.65 -4.95
CA THR A 173 -7.99 11.54 -5.61
C THR A 173 -6.55 11.49 -5.16
N GLU A 174 -6.13 10.35 -4.63
CA GLU A 174 -4.73 9.99 -4.46
C GLU A 174 -4.19 9.37 -5.75
N LYS A 175 -2.97 9.74 -6.12
CA LYS A 175 -2.26 9.23 -7.29
C LYS A 175 -0.90 8.71 -6.88
N VAL A 176 -0.59 7.49 -7.30
CA VAL A 176 0.68 6.82 -7.03
C VAL A 176 1.43 6.63 -8.33
N TYR A 177 2.71 6.95 -8.32
CA TYR A 177 3.57 6.95 -9.50
C TYR A 177 4.73 5.98 -9.31
N SER A 178 5.12 5.32 -10.40
CA SER A 178 6.23 4.37 -10.47
C SER A 178 7.52 4.96 -9.89
N TRP A 179 8.25 4.13 -9.13
CA TRP A 179 9.52 4.48 -8.50
C TRP A 179 10.63 4.79 -9.51
N THR A 180 10.58 4.18 -10.70
CA THR A 180 11.67 4.22 -11.68
C THR A 180 11.46 5.25 -12.78
N ASP A 181 10.24 5.35 -13.32
CA ASP A 181 9.93 6.19 -14.49
C ASP A 181 8.79 7.19 -14.25
N HIS A 182 8.26 7.27 -13.04
CA HIS A 182 7.26 8.25 -12.60
C HIS A 182 5.96 8.26 -13.40
N LYS A 183 5.65 7.17 -14.11
CA LYS A 183 4.32 7.00 -14.71
C LYS A 183 3.28 6.72 -13.63
N LEU A 184 2.06 7.17 -13.86
CA LEU A 184 0.92 6.87 -12.99
C LEU A 184 0.66 5.37 -13.00
N ILE A 185 0.66 4.74 -11.82
CA ILE A 185 0.42 3.29 -11.67
C ILE A 185 -0.83 2.98 -10.85
N HIS A 186 -1.33 3.94 -10.06
CA HIS A 186 -2.55 3.75 -9.30
C HIS A 186 -3.27 5.06 -8.98
N THR A 187 -4.59 5.01 -8.93
CA THR A 187 -5.45 6.05 -8.36
C THR A 187 -6.33 5.46 -7.26
N PHE A 188 -6.47 6.19 -6.16
CA PHE A 188 -7.40 5.84 -5.07
C PHE A 188 -8.36 7.00 -4.82
N PRO A 189 -9.68 6.73 -4.76
CA PRO A 189 -10.67 7.75 -4.49
C PRO A 189 -10.94 7.83 -2.99
N TRP A 190 -10.88 9.03 -2.44
CA TRP A 190 -11.11 9.32 -1.03
C TRP A 190 -12.27 10.31 -0.87
N SER A 191 -13.08 10.07 0.15
CA SER A 191 -14.07 11.01 0.65
C SER A 191 -13.98 11.06 2.16
N LYS A 192 -13.50 12.18 2.70
CA LYS A 192 -13.40 12.45 4.15
C LYS A 192 -12.72 11.31 4.95
N GLY A 193 -11.61 10.79 4.41
CA GLY A 193 -10.78 9.76 5.03
C GLY A 193 -11.24 8.32 4.81
N VAL A 194 -12.27 8.12 3.99
CA VAL A 194 -12.78 6.79 3.63
C VAL A 194 -12.65 6.60 2.12
N ALA A 195 -12.14 5.44 1.69
CA ALA A 195 -12.08 5.13 0.27
C ALA A 195 -13.50 5.00 -0.29
N ALA A 196 -13.84 5.78 -1.32
CA ALA A 196 -15.18 5.84 -1.87
C ALA A 196 -15.15 6.30 -3.34
N GLY A 197 -15.56 5.41 -4.24
CA GLY A 197 -15.51 5.62 -5.69
C GLY A 197 -14.69 4.56 -6.41
N THR A 198 -14.30 4.83 -7.66
CA THR A 198 -13.55 3.88 -8.49
C THR A 198 -12.04 4.02 -8.30
N GLU A 199 -11.39 2.91 -7.94
CA GLU A 199 -9.93 2.78 -8.04
C GLU A 199 -9.53 2.24 -9.42
N GLU A 200 -8.34 2.66 -9.87
CA GLU A 200 -7.74 2.18 -11.10
C GLU A 200 -6.25 1.92 -10.90
N ALA A 201 -5.75 0.81 -11.45
CA ALA A 201 -4.31 0.55 -11.53
C ALA A 201 -3.88 0.41 -12.99
N PHE A 202 -2.64 0.81 -13.26
CA PHE A 202 -2.07 0.88 -14.60
C PHE A 202 -0.76 0.11 -14.67
N ASP A 203 -0.52 -0.59 -15.79
CA ASP A 203 0.76 -1.22 -16.05
C ASP A 203 1.85 -0.16 -16.20
N ALA A 204 2.97 -0.32 -15.48
CA ALA A 204 4.05 0.65 -15.51
C ALA A 204 4.76 0.74 -16.88
N ASN A 205 4.75 -0.34 -17.67
CA ASN A 205 5.45 -0.36 -18.96
C ASN A 205 4.57 0.22 -20.07
N THR A 206 3.33 -0.26 -20.18
CA THR A 206 2.40 0.07 -21.28
C THR A 206 1.51 1.26 -20.95
N GLY A 207 1.28 1.57 -19.68
CA GLY A 207 0.27 2.54 -19.22
C GLY A 207 -1.17 2.06 -19.36
N ALA A 208 -1.40 0.78 -19.72
CA ALA A 208 -2.73 0.23 -19.88
C ALA A 208 -3.43 0.03 -18.53
N LEU A 209 -4.75 0.15 -18.50
CA LEU A 209 -5.56 -0.16 -17.32
C LEU A 209 -5.47 -1.67 -17.03
N VAL A 210 -4.97 -2.04 -15.85
CA VAL A 210 -4.81 -3.44 -15.41
C VAL A 210 -5.71 -3.82 -14.25
N LYS A 211 -6.33 -2.85 -13.59
CA LYS A 211 -7.31 -3.09 -12.53
C LYS A 211 -8.35 -1.99 -12.50
N ARG A 212 -9.59 -2.38 -12.26
CA ARG A 212 -10.67 -1.47 -11.88
C ARG A 212 -11.54 -2.10 -10.81
N ALA A 213 -11.86 -1.34 -9.78
CA ALA A 213 -12.76 -1.75 -8.71
C ALA A 213 -13.46 -0.52 -8.10
N THR A 214 -14.56 -0.76 -7.39
CA THR A 214 -15.32 0.30 -6.72
C THR A 214 -15.30 0.09 -5.21
N PHE A 215 -15.08 1.18 -4.48
CA PHE A 215 -15.23 1.25 -3.03
C PHE A 215 -16.54 1.95 -2.65
N VAL A 216 -17.23 1.37 -1.67
CA VAL A 216 -18.32 1.99 -0.91
C VAL A 216 -17.97 1.85 0.56
N ASP A 217 -17.94 2.97 1.29
CA ASP A 217 -17.60 3.03 2.72
C ASP A 217 -16.31 2.27 3.09
N GLY A 218 -15.27 2.42 2.25
CA GLY A 218 -13.95 1.83 2.48
C GLY A 218 -13.84 0.34 2.14
N LYS A 219 -14.88 -0.26 1.53
CA LYS A 219 -14.94 -1.68 1.19
C LYS A 219 -15.21 -1.87 -0.30
N TYR A 220 -14.67 -2.93 -0.89
CA TYR A 220 -15.01 -3.30 -2.26
C TYR A 220 -16.50 -3.63 -2.38
N GLU A 221 -17.13 -3.09 -3.42
CA GLU A 221 -18.53 -3.26 -3.74
C GLU A 221 -18.70 -3.41 -5.26
N GLY A 222 -19.46 -4.41 -5.69
CA GLY A 222 -19.69 -4.70 -7.10
C GLY A 222 -18.52 -5.45 -7.76
N GLU A 223 -18.32 -5.19 -9.05
CA GLU A 223 -17.36 -5.92 -9.88
C GLU A 223 -15.92 -5.40 -9.70
N VAL A 224 -14.99 -6.33 -9.49
CA VAL A 224 -13.55 -6.12 -9.56
C VAL A 224 -13.04 -6.83 -10.80
N VAL A 225 -12.31 -6.10 -11.66
CA VAL A 225 -11.79 -6.63 -12.91
C VAL A 225 -10.28 -6.38 -12.99
N HIS A 226 -9.51 -7.43 -13.26
CA HIS A 226 -8.11 -7.31 -13.63
C HIS A 226 -7.91 -7.63 -15.11
N TYR A 227 -6.92 -6.98 -15.71
CA TYR A 227 -6.54 -7.18 -17.11
C TYR A 227 -5.08 -7.63 -17.21
N ALA A 228 -4.73 -8.23 -18.35
CA ALA A 228 -3.36 -8.48 -18.74
C ALA A 228 -2.57 -7.14 -18.87
N PRO A 229 -1.22 -7.17 -18.86
CA PRO A 229 -0.39 -5.95 -18.93
C PRO A 229 -0.64 -5.04 -20.15
N ASP A 230 -1.24 -5.55 -21.22
CA ASP A 230 -1.62 -4.76 -22.40
C ASP A 230 -3.03 -4.14 -22.32
N GLY A 231 -3.78 -4.44 -21.24
CA GLY A 231 -5.13 -3.98 -20.97
C GLY A 231 -6.23 -4.64 -21.81
N LYS A 232 -5.92 -5.64 -22.65
CA LYS A 232 -6.88 -6.18 -23.63
C LYS A 232 -7.65 -7.39 -23.11
N GLN A 233 -6.96 -8.30 -22.42
CA GLN A 233 -7.54 -9.54 -21.92
C GLN A 233 -7.92 -9.40 -20.46
N VAL A 234 -9.13 -9.78 -20.08
CA VAL A 234 -9.50 -9.92 -18.66
C VAL A 234 -8.81 -11.16 -18.09
N THR A 235 -8.10 -10.99 -16.99
CA THR A 235 -7.39 -12.06 -16.26
C THR A 235 -8.08 -12.42 -14.96
N LEU A 236 -8.88 -11.52 -14.38
CA LEU A 236 -9.73 -11.80 -13.22
C LEU A 236 -11.02 -10.99 -13.27
N ARG A 237 -12.11 -11.62 -12.85
CA ARG A 237 -13.38 -10.95 -12.60
C ARG A 237 -14.01 -11.53 -11.34
N ALA A 238 -14.30 -10.69 -10.38
CA ALA A 238 -14.87 -11.08 -9.10
C ALA A 238 -15.97 -10.12 -8.67
N THR A 239 -16.97 -10.62 -7.95
CA THR A 239 -18.03 -9.78 -7.38
C THR A 239 -17.84 -9.67 -5.87
N TYR A 240 -17.95 -8.45 -5.34
CA TYR A 240 -17.84 -8.13 -3.93
C TYR A 240 -19.12 -7.49 -3.41
N VAL A 241 -19.47 -7.82 -2.17
CA VAL A 241 -20.51 -7.14 -1.39
C VAL A 241 -19.96 -6.91 0.01
N ASN A 242 -19.97 -5.66 0.47
CA ASN A 242 -19.43 -5.26 1.77
C ASN A 242 -17.99 -5.76 2.01
N GLY A 243 -17.15 -5.70 0.98
CA GLY A 243 -15.74 -6.08 1.03
C GLY A 243 -15.47 -7.58 1.04
N LYS A 244 -16.49 -8.43 0.84
CA LYS A 244 -16.35 -9.88 0.76
C LYS A 244 -16.72 -10.37 -0.62
N LEU A 245 -16.03 -11.41 -1.11
CA LEU A 245 -16.43 -12.11 -2.33
C LEU A 245 -17.86 -12.64 -2.17
N ASN A 246 -18.73 -12.26 -3.10
CA ASN A 246 -20.14 -12.65 -3.07
C ASN A 246 -20.68 -12.63 -4.51
N GLY A 247 -20.90 -13.81 -5.07
CA GLY A 247 -21.25 -14.04 -6.47
C GLY A 247 -20.11 -14.71 -7.27
N PRO A 248 -20.10 -14.53 -8.60
CA PRO A 248 -19.16 -15.21 -9.47
C PRO A 248 -17.72 -14.71 -9.30
N TYR A 249 -16.78 -15.65 -9.38
CA TYR A 249 -15.34 -15.43 -9.45
C TYR A 249 -14.79 -16.23 -10.64
N LYS A 250 -14.12 -15.54 -11.55
CA LYS A 250 -13.46 -16.15 -12.71
C LYS A 250 -12.05 -15.63 -12.84
N GLU A 251 -11.13 -16.53 -13.18
CA GLU A 251 -9.72 -16.23 -13.39
C GLU A 251 -9.25 -16.90 -14.67
N TRP A 252 -8.49 -16.17 -15.47
CA TRP A 252 -7.98 -16.61 -16.76
C TRP A 252 -6.47 -16.43 -16.81
N ASP A 253 -5.81 -17.37 -17.46
CA ASP A 253 -4.42 -17.25 -17.84
C ASP A 253 -4.25 -16.07 -18.80
N PRO A 254 -3.12 -15.35 -18.80
CA PRO A 254 -2.86 -14.28 -19.77
C PRO A 254 -2.97 -14.73 -21.24
N SER A 255 -2.80 -16.02 -21.54
CA SER A 255 -3.01 -16.60 -22.89
C SER A 255 -4.48 -16.87 -23.24
N GLY A 256 -5.41 -16.72 -22.28
CA GLY A 256 -6.86 -16.83 -22.48
C GLY A 256 -7.59 -18.03 -21.83
N PRO A 257 -6.97 -19.20 -21.56
CA PRO A 257 -7.64 -20.31 -20.89
C PRO A 257 -8.18 -19.95 -19.49
N LEU A 258 -9.36 -20.46 -19.15
CA LEU A 258 -9.95 -20.31 -17.83
C LEU A 258 -9.18 -21.16 -16.81
N ILE A 259 -8.67 -20.54 -15.75
CA ILE A 259 -7.94 -21.18 -14.64
C ILE A 259 -8.91 -21.54 -13.52
N ALA A 260 -9.86 -20.65 -13.20
CA ALA A 260 -10.81 -20.87 -12.12
C ALA A 260 -12.21 -20.37 -12.50
N ASP A 261 -13.21 -21.16 -12.12
CA ASP A 261 -14.62 -20.80 -12.18
C ASP A 261 -15.27 -21.19 -10.86
N LYS A 262 -15.59 -20.19 -10.04
CA LYS A 262 -16.04 -20.38 -8.65
C LYS A 262 -17.20 -19.46 -8.36
N THR A 263 -18.00 -19.84 -7.36
CA THR A 263 -19.03 -18.97 -6.79
C THR A 263 -18.74 -18.78 -5.31
N TYR A 264 -18.92 -17.56 -4.81
CA TYR A 264 -18.73 -17.24 -3.42
C TYR A 264 -20.02 -16.72 -2.78
N SER A 265 -20.18 -16.97 -1.49
CA SER A 265 -21.19 -16.36 -0.64
C SER A 265 -20.52 -15.86 0.63
N ASN A 266 -20.56 -14.56 0.89
CA ASN A 266 -19.98 -13.94 2.09
C ASN A 266 -18.51 -14.32 2.37
N GLY A 267 -17.71 -14.45 1.31
CA GLY A 267 -16.28 -14.78 1.38
C GLY A 267 -15.96 -16.28 1.37
N VAL A 268 -16.98 -17.13 1.31
CA VAL A 268 -16.85 -18.59 1.31
C VAL A 268 -17.18 -19.15 -0.07
N GLU A 269 -16.36 -20.07 -0.58
CA GLU A 269 -16.65 -20.75 -1.86
C GLU A 269 -17.84 -21.70 -1.68
N VAL A 270 -18.84 -21.58 -2.57
CA VAL A 270 -20.07 -22.36 -2.53
C VAL A 270 -20.29 -23.16 -3.81
N GLY A 271 -20.89 -24.35 -3.67
CA GLY A 271 -21.32 -25.20 -4.77
C GLY A 271 -22.58 -24.71 -5.47
N ALA A 272 -22.97 -25.38 -6.55
CA ALA A 272 -24.17 -25.06 -7.33
C ALA A 272 -25.49 -25.17 -6.51
N ASP A 273 -25.48 -25.92 -5.42
CA ASP A 273 -26.57 -26.07 -4.45
C ASP A 273 -26.48 -25.09 -3.27
N GLY A 274 -25.44 -24.25 -3.24
CA GLY A 274 -25.18 -23.28 -2.17
C GLY A 274 -24.42 -23.82 -0.97
N SER A 275 -23.97 -25.09 -0.98
CA SER A 275 -23.18 -25.65 0.12
C SER A 275 -21.78 -25.06 0.18
N ASP A 276 -21.21 -24.90 1.37
CA ASP A 276 -19.78 -24.59 1.54
C ASP A 276 -18.91 -25.72 0.95
N VAL A 277 -18.04 -25.38 -0.02
CA VAL A 277 -17.25 -26.39 -0.76
C VAL A 277 -16.27 -27.11 0.17
N GLY A 278 -15.66 -26.41 1.13
CA GLY A 278 -14.70 -27.02 2.07
C GLY A 278 -15.38 -28.03 3.00
N SER A 279 -16.60 -27.73 3.46
CA SER A 279 -17.43 -28.59 4.28
C SER A 279 -17.86 -29.82 3.51
N CYS A 280 -18.27 -29.66 2.25
CA CYS A 280 -18.55 -30.79 1.37
C CYS A 280 -17.31 -31.68 1.14
N VAL A 281 -16.12 -31.09 0.97
CA VAL A 281 -14.87 -31.88 0.84
C VAL A 281 -14.58 -32.67 2.12
N ASN A 282 -14.84 -32.09 3.30
CA ASN A 282 -14.70 -32.80 4.56
C ASN A 282 -15.65 -34.02 4.65
N GLU A 283 -16.88 -33.90 4.13
CA GLU A 283 -17.81 -35.04 4.06
C GLU A 283 -17.26 -36.17 3.17
N TRP A 284 -16.67 -35.82 2.02
CA TRP A 284 -16.01 -36.79 1.14
C TRP A 284 -14.81 -37.47 1.80
N GLU A 285 -14.01 -36.71 2.53
CA GLU A 285 -12.89 -37.23 3.29
C GLU A 285 -13.34 -38.20 4.39
N ASP A 286 -14.40 -37.86 5.13
CA ASP A 286 -14.95 -38.72 6.18
C ASP A 286 -15.51 -40.02 5.59
N ALA A 287 -16.23 -39.94 4.47
CA ALA A 287 -16.72 -41.10 3.74
C ALA A 287 -15.57 -41.99 3.24
N TYR A 288 -14.48 -41.39 2.75
CA TYR A 288 -13.29 -42.10 2.31
C TYR A 288 -12.58 -42.80 3.48
N ARG A 289 -12.41 -42.14 4.63
CA ARG A 289 -11.77 -42.70 5.84
C ARG A 289 -12.60 -43.81 6.50
N ALA A 290 -13.91 -43.84 6.28
CA ALA A 290 -14.78 -44.89 6.80
C ALA A 290 -14.52 -46.28 6.18
N VAL A 291 -13.78 -46.35 5.06
CA VAL A 291 -13.43 -47.61 4.40
C VAL A 291 -12.06 -48.09 4.90
N PRO A 292 -11.99 -49.22 5.66
CA PRO A 292 -10.75 -49.64 6.32
C PRO A 292 -9.57 -49.97 5.39
N SER A 293 -9.84 -50.27 4.12
CA SER A 293 -8.81 -50.59 3.12
C SER A 293 -8.19 -49.36 2.46
N HIS A 294 -8.71 -48.16 2.70
CA HIS A 294 -8.17 -46.95 2.09
C HIS A 294 -6.89 -46.49 2.79
N PRO A 295 -5.92 -45.96 2.01
CA PRO A 295 -4.80 -45.21 2.57
C PRO A 295 -5.25 -44.08 3.50
N ALA A 296 -4.46 -43.77 4.52
CA ALA A 296 -4.77 -42.71 5.49
C ALA A 296 -4.90 -41.32 4.86
N PHE A 297 -4.16 -41.06 3.77
CA PHE A 297 -4.21 -39.80 3.03
C PHE A 297 -4.69 -40.07 1.59
N PRO A 298 -5.75 -39.39 1.13
CA PRO A 298 -6.21 -39.49 -0.24
C PRO A 298 -5.17 -38.89 -1.19
N ALA A 299 -5.10 -39.44 -2.41
CA ALA A 299 -4.26 -38.86 -3.46
C ALA A 299 -4.78 -37.46 -3.85
N PRO A 300 -3.90 -36.50 -4.21
CA PRO A 300 -4.31 -35.14 -4.57
C PRO A 300 -5.35 -35.10 -5.71
N GLU A 301 -5.26 -36.01 -6.67
CA GLU A 301 -6.20 -36.12 -7.78
C GLU A 301 -7.61 -36.51 -7.32
N LEU A 302 -7.71 -37.28 -6.22
CA LEU A 302 -8.99 -37.66 -5.65
C LEU A 302 -9.64 -36.47 -4.93
N THR A 303 -8.86 -35.70 -4.17
CA THR A 303 -9.34 -34.46 -3.54
C THR A 303 -9.83 -33.45 -4.59
N GLN A 304 -9.14 -33.30 -5.71
CA GLN A 304 -9.60 -32.46 -6.82
C GLN A 304 -10.95 -32.93 -7.41
N LYS A 305 -11.17 -34.24 -7.50
CA LYS A 305 -12.47 -34.79 -7.94
C LYS A 305 -13.58 -34.50 -6.94
N TRP A 306 -13.29 -34.56 -5.64
CA TRP A 306 -14.25 -34.18 -4.59
C TRP A 306 -14.59 -32.70 -4.67
N GLU A 307 -13.61 -31.81 -4.79
CA GLU A 307 -13.86 -30.38 -4.97
C GLU A 307 -14.71 -30.09 -6.21
N ALA A 308 -14.44 -30.75 -7.34
CA ALA A 308 -15.25 -30.62 -8.54
C ALA A 308 -16.69 -31.13 -8.33
N SER A 309 -16.86 -32.21 -7.56
CA SER A 309 -18.17 -32.75 -7.20
C SER A 309 -18.94 -31.79 -6.30
N CYS A 310 -18.29 -31.24 -5.28
CA CYS A 310 -18.85 -30.23 -4.38
C CYS A 310 -19.22 -28.95 -5.12
N ARG A 311 -18.38 -28.47 -6.04
CA ARG A 311 -18.72 -27.33 -6.91
C ARG A 311 -19.95 -27.60 -7.77
N ALA A 312 -20.18 -28.86 -8.17
CA ALA A 312 -21.38 -29.30 -8.87
C ALA A 312 -22.60 -29.58 -7.95
N GLY A 313 -22.49 -29.33 -6.64
CA GLY A 313 -23.55 -29.60 -5.64
C GLY A 313 -23.75 -31.08 -5.35
N LYS A 314 -22.70 -31.90 -5.49
CA LYS A 314 -22.74 -33.35 -5.24
C LYS A 314 -22.01 -33.71 -3.96
N HIS A 315 -22.75 -34.36 -3.08
CA HIS A 315 -22.31 -34.85 -1.78
C HIS A 315 -22.21 -36.38 -1.79
N PRO A 316 -21.36 -36.98 -0.94
CA PRO A 316 -21.21 -38.44 -0.85
C PRO A 316 -22.49 -39.15 -0.38
N SER A 317 -23.42 -38.43 0.27
CA SER A 317 -24.66 -38.97 0.82
C SER A 317 -25.86 -38.93 -0.15
N ALA A 318 -25.69 -38.39 -1.37
CA ALA A 318 -26.79 -38.25 -2.31
C ALA A 318 -27.19 -39.63 -2.91
N PRO A 319 -28.49 -39.90 -3.16
CA PRO A 319 -28.99 -41.21 -3.59
C PRO A 319 -28.35 -41.78 -4.88
N ASP A 320 -27.78 -40.91 -5.73
CA ASP A 320 -27.15 -41.25 -7.01
C ASP A 320 -25.62 -41.01 -7.03
N ALA A 321 -24.98 -40.77 -5.89
CA ALA A 321 -23.54 -40.53 -5.82
C ALA A 321 -22.76 -41.86 -5.81
N GLU A 322 -22.30 -42.32 -6.98
CA GLU A 322 -21.20 -43.28 -7.02
C GLU A 322 -19.96 -42.62 -6.38
N MET A 323 -19.36 -43.28 -5.40
CA MET A 323 -18.04 -42.87 -4.92
C MET A 323 -17.10 -42.87 -6.13
N PRO A 324 -16.37 -41.76 -6.39
CA PRO A 324 -15.40 -41.74 -7.47
C PRO A 324 -14.35 -42.80 -7.17
N SER A 325 -14.44 -43.93 -7.88
CA SER A 325 -13.57 -45.08 -7.67
C SER A 325 -12.12 -44.70 -8.02
N PRO A 326 -11.12 -45.16 -7.25
CA PRO A 326 -9.74 -45.12 -7.66
C PRO A 326 -9.57 -46.21 -8.73
N ALA A 327 -10.11 -45.98 -9.94
CA ALA A 327 -9.68 -46.72 -11.11
C ALA A 327 -8.23 -46.31 -11.37
N VAL A 328 -7.30 -47.03 -10.76
CA VAL A 328 -5.88 -47.02 -11.10
C VAL A 328 -5.78 -47.68 -12.48
N SER A 329 -6.04 -46.91 -13.53
CA SER A 329 -5.42 -47.17 -14.81
C SER A 329 -3.96 -46.75 -14.66
N ILE A 330 -3.07 -47.74 -14.54
CA ILE A 330 -1.62 -47.56 -14.71
C ILE A 330 -1.40 -47.22 -16.19
N GLU A 331 -1.72 -45.99 -16.58
CA GLU A 331 -1.09 -45.39 -17.75
C GLU A 331 0.31 -44.96 -17.30
N LYS A 332 1.32 -45.38 -18.09
CA LYS A 332 2.71 -44.97 -17.88
C LYS A 332 2.75 -43.46 -17.64
N PRO A 333 3.55 -42.98 -16.66
CA PRO A 333 3.64 -41.56 -16.40
C PRO A 333 3.97 -40.86 -17.71
N THR A 334 3.11 -39.93 -18.10
CA THR A 334 3.43 -38.99 -19.16
C THR A 334 4.75 -38.32 -18.79
N SER A 335 5.53 -37.90 -19.79
CA SER A 335 6.86 -37.32 -19.58
C SER A 335 6.91 -36.21 -18.53
N ASP A 336 5.77 -35.57 -18.26
CA ASP A 336 5.61 -34.49 -17.29
C ASP A 336 5.58 -34.98 -15.83
N GLY A 337 5.02 -36.17 -15.56
CA GLY A 337 4.98 -36.75 -14.21
C GLY A 337 6.37 -37.15 -13.71
N CYS A 338 7.17 -37.75 -14.60
CA CYS A 338 8.55 -38.13 -14.28
C CYS A 338 9.46 -36.90 -14.07
N VAL A 339 9.31 -35.84 -14.88
CA VAL A 339 10.09 -34.59 -14.70
C VAL A 339 9.72 -33.89 -13.40
N LYS A 340 8.45 -33.95 -12.96
CA LYS A 340 8.03 -33.45 -11.65
C LYS A 340 8.68 -34.22 -10.50
N ALA A 341 8.83 -35.55 -10.61
CA ALA A 341 9.53 -36.35 -9.61
C ALA A 341 11.01 -35.94 -9.46
N TRP A 342 11.70 -35.70 -10.58
CA TRP A 342 13.08 -35.18 -10.57
C TRP A 342 13.18 -33.76 -10.01
N THR A 343 12.21 -32.90 -10.30
CA THR A 343 12.12 -31.53 -9.75
C THR A 343 11.95 -31.55 -8.23
N ALA A 344 11.10 -32.44 -7.72
CA ALA A 344 10.86 -32.60 -6.29
C ALA A 344 12.10 -33.15 -5.56
N ALA A 345 12.76 -34.18 -6.11
CA ALA A 345 13.98 -34.75 -5.53
C ALA A 345 15.12 -33.71 -5.47
N TYR A 346 15.30 -32.92 -6.53
CA TYR A 346 16.29 -31.85 -6.56
C TYR A 346 16.06 -30.79 -5.48
N ARG A 347 14.80 -30.37 -5.28
CA ARG A 347 14.43 -29.39 -4.24
C ARG A 347 14.53 -29.95 -2.83
N HIS A 348 14.27 -31.24 -2.63
CA HIS A 348 14.50 -31.89 -1.34
C HIS A 348 15.98 -31.87 -0.93
N GLU A 349 16.91 -32.04 -1.88
CA GLU A 349 18.35 -32.00 -1.60
C GLU A 349 18.94 -30.58 -1.53
N ASN A 350 18.37 -29.63 -2.28
CA ASN A 350 18.96 -28.29 -2.48
C ASN A 350 18.14 -27.14 -1.86
N GLY A 351 17.02 -27.45 -1.22
CA GLY A 351 16.08 -26.49 -0.63
C GLY A 351 14.84 -26.26 -1.50
N ASP A 352 13.68 -26.04 -0.86
CA ASP A 352 12.37 -25.96 -1.54
C ASP A 352 12.29 -24.83 -2.58
N ASP A 353 13.08 -23.78 -2.40
CA ASP A 353 13.18 -22.62 -3.31
C ASP A 353 14.26 -22.78 -4.39
N ALA A 354 14.90 -23.95 -4.51
CA ALA A 354 15.94 -24.17 -5.51
C ALA A 354 15.38 -24.01 -6.93
N VAL A 355 16.01 -23.09 -7.67
CA VAL A 355 15.65 -22.77 -9.06
C VAL A 355 16.12 -23.90 -9.96
N VAL A 356 15.18 -24.48 -10.71
CA VAL A 356 15.48 -25.49 -11.71
C VAL A 356 15.70 -24.80 -13.06
N THR A 357 16.85 -25.07 -13.67
CA THR A 357 17.21 -24.48 -14.97
C THR A 357 16.57 -25.24 -16.14
N THR A 358 16.47 -24.58 -17.29
CA THR A 358 15.99 -25.20 -18.54
C THR A 358 16.83 -26.41 -18.96
N ASP A 359 18.13 -26.39 -18.68
CA ASP A 359 19.05 -27.49 -18.99
C ASP A 359 18.78 -28.72 -18.11
N GLN A 360 18.52 -28.51 -16.82
CA GLN A 360 18.12 -29.58 -15.90
C GLN A 360 16.78 -30.21 -16.32
N LEU A 361 15.80 -29.38 -16.71
CA LEU A 361 14.53 -29.89 -17.25
C LEU A 361 14.73 -30.68 -18.56
N GLY A 362 15.66 -30.25 -19.42
CA GLY A 362 16.01 -30.96 -20.65
C GLY A 362 16.65 -32.33 -20.37
N GLU A 363 17.56 -32.39 -19.40
CA GLU A 363 18.23 -33.63 -18.98
C GLU A 363 17.24 -34.61 -18.33
N TRP A 364 16.40 -34.15 -17.41
CA TRP A 364 15.39 -35.00 -16.77
C TRP A 364 14.37 -35.52 -17.79
N LYS A 365 13.96 -34.70 -18.77
CA LYS A 365 13.15 -35.17 -19.90
C LYS A 365 13.82 -36.31 -20.67
N SER A 366 15.15 -36.28 -20.83
CA SER A 366 15.91 -37.35 -21.47
C SER A 366 15.97 -38.63 -20.61
N TRP A 367 16.13 -38.49 -19.30
CA TRP A 367 16.13 -39.60 -18.34
C TRP A 367 14.77 -40.28 -18.25
N CYS A 368 13.69 -39.50 -18.26
CA CYS A 368 12.33 -40.00 -18.29
C CYS A 368 12.01 -40.80 -19.55
N LYS A 369 12.58 -40.42 -20.71
CA LYS A 369 12.43 -41.19 -21.97
C LYS A 369 13.04 -42.59 -21.90
N VAL A 370 14.07 -42.79 -21.06
CA VAL A 370 14.73 -44.09 -20.85
C VAL A 370 14.28 -44.79 -19.57
N GLY A 371 13.24 -44.29 -18.90
CA GLY A 371 12.65 -44.90 -17.70
C GLY A 371 13.48 -44.77 -16.44
N LYS A 372 14.36 -43.76 -16.36
CA LYS A 372 15.21 -43.50 -15.19
C LYS A 372 14.48 -42.61 -14.17
N GLU A 373 14.50 -43.03 -12.91
CA GLU A 373 13.83 -42.37 -11.77
C GLU A 373 14.85 -41.81 -10.76
N PRO A 374 14.50 -40.77 -9.99
CA PRO A 374 15.33 -40.26 -8.90
C PRO A 374 15.43 -41.30 -7.78
N ASN A 375 16.62 -41.39 -7.14
CA ASN A 375 16.89 -42.34 -6.05
C ASN A 375 16.34 -41.89 -4.70
#